data_AF-A0A949FTQ4-F1
#
_entry.id   AF-A0A949FTQ4-F1
#
_cell.length_a   1.000
_cell.length_b   1.000
_cell.length_c   1.000
_cell.angle_alpha   90.00
_cell.angle_beta   90.00
_cell.angle_gamma   90.00
#
_symmetry.space_group_name_H-M   'P 1'
#
loop_
_entity.id
_entity.type
_entity.pdbx_description
1 polymer ?
#
loop_
_entity_poly.entity_id
_entity_poly.type
_entity_poly.pdbx_seq_one_letter_code
_entity_poly.pdbx_strand_id
1 'polypeptide(L)'
;MKHMTLKLAAAAALVLGAAQAHSQEVTLKFHHIWNPQAMASVNVIGPWCEKVAKESNNRLKCQILPAMSGGGTPAQLVDRVKDGVDDVIISLPGYTAGRFPSTEVFELPFMCNSAEVGAQAAWVYMNKHSTKEFPGTKLLATWVHDEGYVHTNGKQVKTLADFKGLKMRAPTRQTNKLLASLGATPVGMPLPAIPDAVSKGTIDGFLLPWEVMPSLKLHEMVKFH
;
A
#
# COMPACT_ATOMS: atom_id res chain seq x y z
N MET A 1 -36.54 24.25 -58.37
CA MET A 1 -36.96 23.27 -57.34
C MET A 1 -35.94 22.15 -57.08
N LYS A 2 -35.13 21.69 -58.05
CA LYS A 2 -34.12 20.63 -57.84
C LYS A 2 -32.89 21.01 -56.98
N HIS A 3 -32.58 22.31 -56.84
CA HIS A 3 -31.43 22.78 -56.04
C HIS A 3 -31.76 23.01 -54.55
N MET A 4 -33.04 22.99 -54.17
CA MET A 4 -33.48 23.22 -52.79
C MET A 4 -33.51 21.92 -51.98
N THR A 5 -33.76 20.79 -52.64
CA THR A 5 -33.70 19.45 -52.04
C THR A 5 -32.28 18.97 -51.74
N LEU A 6 -31.27 19.42 -52.49
CA LEU A 6 -29.87 19.05 -52.25
C LEU A 6 -29.26 19.73 -51.00
N LYS A 7 -29.73 20.94 -50.64
CA LYS A 7 -29.24 21.68 -49.46
C LYS A 7 -29.81 21.16 -48.14
N LEU A 8 -31.01 20.57 -48.15
CA LEU A 8 -31.59 19.93 -46.95
C LEU A 8 -30.90 18.61 -46.59
N ALA A 9 -30.43 17.85 -47.58
CA ALA A 9 -29.74 16.58 -47.34
C ALA A 9 -28.36 16.76 -46.69
N ALA A 10 -27.64 17.84 -47.00
CA ALA A 10 -26.34 18.16 -46.40
C ALA A 10 -26.46 18.64 -44.94
N ALA A 11 -27.58 19.28 -44.57
CA ALA A 11 -27.83 19.71 -43.18
C ALA A 11 -28.21 18.54 -42.26
N ALA A 12 -28.89 17.51 -42.77
CA ALA A 12 -29.25 16.33 -41.99
C ALA A 12 -28.05 15.42 -41.67
N ALA A 13 -27.01 15.42 -42.51
CA ALA A 13 -25.79 14.62 -42.29
C ALA A 13 -24.88 15.20 -41.19
N LEU A 14 -24.97 16.50 -40.89
CA LEU A 14 -24.17 17.16 -39.84
C LEU A 14 -24.74 16.95 -38.43
N VAL A 15 -26.00 16.55 -38.29
CA VAL A 15 -26.64 16.32 -36.98
C VAL A 15 -26.40 14.90 -36.45
N LEU A 16 -26.09 13.94 -37.34
CA LEU A 16 -25.77 12.55 -36.98
C LEU A 16 -24.31 12.33 -36.53
N GLY A 17 -23.45 13.35 -36.67
CA GLY A 17 -22.04 13.30 -36.26
C GLY A 17 -21.79 13.65 -34.79
N ALA A 18 -22.80 14.18 -34.08
CA ALA A 18 -22.76 14.34 -32.64
C ALA A 18 -23.18 13.02 -31.95
N ALA A 19 -22.48 11.93 -32.28
CA ALA A 19 -22.38 10.85 -31.32
C ALA A 19 -21.75 11.49 -30.08
N GLN A 20 -22.56 11.73 -29.05
CA GLN A 20 -22.04 12.08 -27.74
C GLN A 20 -20.95 11.06 -27.45
N ALA A 21 -19.71 11.50 -27.43
CA ALA A 21 -18.62 10.74 -26.87
C ALA A 21 -18.97 10.54 -25.40
N HIS A 22 -19.81 9.54 -25.12
CA HIS A 22 -20.01 9.00 -23.80
C HIS A 22 -18.65 8.44 -23.44
N SER A 23 -17.89 9.26 -22.73
CA SER A 23 -16.62 8.83 -22.20
C SER A 23 -16.89 7.57 -21.37
N GLN A 24 -16.29 6.46 -21.77
CA GLN A 24 -16.49 5.18 -21.14
C GLN A 24 -16.21 5.29 -19.62
N GLU A 25 -17.19 4.89 -18.80
CA GLU A 25 -16.96 4.74 -17.36
C GLU A 25 -15.98 3.57 -17.16
N VAL A 26 -14.94 3.80 -16.36
CA VAL A 26 -13.94 2.80 -15.99
C VAL A 26 -14.00 2.59 -14.48
N THR A 27 -14.20 1.33 -14.07
CA THR A 27 -14.10 0.92 -12.67
C THR A 27 -12.70 0.40 -12.41
N LEU A 28 -11.94 1.12 -11.58
CA LEU A 28 -10.59 0.77 -11.14
C LEU A 28 -10.66 -0.13 -9.90
N LYS A 29 -10.20 -1.38 -10.00
CA LYS A 29 -10.02 -2.27 -8.85
C LYS A 29 -8.84 -1.78 -8.01
N PHE A 30 -9.13 -1.27 -6.82
CA PHE A 30 -8.14 -0.79 -5.86
C PHE A 30 -7.95 -1.82 -4.75
N HIS A 31 -6.84 -2.55 -4.74
CA HIS A 31 -6.61 -3.67 -3.81
C HIS A 31 -5.50 -3.40 -2.78
N HIS A 32 -5.77 -3.70 -1.51
CA HIS A 32 -4.83 -3.47 -0.41
C HIS A 32 -5.02 -4.42 0.79
N ILE A 33 -4.05 -4.39 1.71
CA ILE A 33 -3.96 -5.31 2.86
C ILE A 33 -4.85 -4.92 4.04
N TRP A 34 -5.14 -3.63 4.22
CA TRP A 34 -5.83 -3.13 5.41
C TRP A 34 -7.33 -3.45 5.41
N ASN A 35 -7.90 -3.61 6.61
CA ASN A 35 -9.36 -3.71 6.76
C ASN A 35 -10.06 -2.37 6.48
N PRO A 36 -11.39 -2.34 6.31
CA PRO A 36 -12.10 -1.11 5.94
C PRO A 36 -12.01 0.02 6.97
N GLN A 37 -11.75 -0.28 8.25
CA GLN A 37 -11.69 0.70 9.34
C GLN A 37 -10.28 1.25 9.61
N ALA A 38 -9.25 0.70 8.96
CA ALA A 38 -7.88 1.18 9.14
C ALA A 38 -7.72 2.63 8.67
N MET A 39 -6.79 3.35 9.30
CA MET A 39 -6.48 4.75 8.97
C MET A 39 -6.23 4.94 7.47
N ALA A 40 -5.39 4.09 6.85
CA ALA A 40 -5.12 4.15 5.41
C ALA A 40 -6.39 3.97 4.55
N SER A 41 -7.30 3.06 4.94
CA SER A 41 -8.55 2.83 4.21
C SER A 41 -9.46 4.05 4.26
N VAL A 42 -9.66 4.61 5.45
CA VAL A 42 -10.63 5.69 5.71
C VAL A 42 -10.09 7.06 5.29
N ASN A 43 -8.83 7.36 5.57
CA ASN A 43 -8.27 8.71 5.43
C ASN A 43 -7.40 8.89 4.19
N VAL A 44 -7.04 7.81 3.49
CA VAL A 44 -6.19 7.88 2.28
C VAL A 44 -6.93 7.32 1.06
N ILE A 45 -7.31 6.03 1.10
CA ILE A 45 -7.85 5.33 -0.08
C ILE A 45 -9.24 5.84 -0.44
N GLY A 46 -10.15 5.92 0.53
CA GLY A 46 -11.50 6.46 0.31
C GLY A 46 -11.47 7.87 -0.29
N PRO A 47 -10.83 8.86 0.38
CA PRO A 47 -10.72 10.23 -0.12
C PRO A 47 -10.02 10.34 -1.47
N TRP A 48 -8.97 9.55 -1.73
CA TRP A 48 -8.33 9.51 -3.04
C TRP A 48 -9.29 9.03 -4.14
N CYS A 49 -10.04 7.96 -3.88
CA CYS A 49 -11.03 7.41 -4.81
C CYS A 49 -12.19 8.39 -5.07
N GLU A 50 -12.68 9.07 -4.03
CA GLU A 50 -13.70 10.12 -4.17
C GLU A 50 -13.18 11.30 -5.01
N LYS A 51 -11.94 11.71 -4.79
CA LYS A 51 -11.30 12.78 -5.56
C LYS A 51 -11.11 12.38 -7.03
N VAL A 52 -10.67 11.16 -7.30
CA VAL A 52 -10.56 10.61 -8.67
C VAL A 52 -11.92 10.60 -9.37
N ALA A 53 -12.99 10.17 -8.69
CA ALA A 53 -14.33 10.22 -9.24
C ALA A 53 -14.78 11.65 -9.53
N LYS A 54 -14.61 12.57 -8.58
CA LYS A 54 -14.98 13.97 -8.74
C LYS A 54 -14.24 14.65 -9.89
N GLU A 55 -12.91 14.55 -9.92
CA GLU A 55 -12.07 15.23 -10.92
C GLU A 55 -12.17 14.60 -12.31
N SER A 56 -12.58 13.33 -12.39
CA SER A 56 -12.85 12.68 -13.67
C SER A 56 -14.26 12.92 -14.20
N ASN A 57 -15.12 13.67 -13.50
CA ASN A 57 -16.57 13.78 -13.77
C ASN A 57 -17.26 12.40 -13.76
N ASN A 58 -16.99 11.60 -12.73
CA ASN A 58 -17.49 10.23 -12.51
C ASN A 58 -17.10 9.21 -13.58
N ARG A 59 -16.16 9.53 -14.47
CA ARG A 59 -15.67 8.61 -15.50
C ARG A 59 -14.75 7.54 -14.94
N LEU A 60 -14.05 7.82 -13.85
CA LEU A 60 -13.20 6.87 -13.14
C LEU A 60 -13.78 6.64 -11.75
N LYS A 61 -14.15 5.40 -11.42
CA LYS A 61 -14.66 5.05 -10.09
C LYS A 61 -13.82 3.92 -9.51
N CYS A 62 -13.53 3.95 -8.22
CA CYS A 62 -12.86 2.82 -7.57
C CYS A 62 -13.85 1.73 -7.17
N GLN A 63 -13.47 0.48 -7.37
CA GLN A 63 -13.92 -0.65 -6.57
C GLN A 63 -12.84 -0.96 -5.53
N ILE A 64 -13.05 -0.56 -4.28
CA ILE A 64 -12.09 -0.81 -3.20
C ILE A 64 -12.21 -2.27 -2.75
N LEU A 65 -11.08 -2.98 -2.76
CA LEU A 65 -10.91 -4.38 -2.36
C LEU A 65 -10.02 -4.40 -1.10
N PRO A 66 -10.60 -4.20 0.11
CA PRO A 66 -9.85 -4.19 1.35
C PRO A 66 -9.54 -5.61 1.84
N ALA A 67 -8.67 -5.75 2.84
CA ALA A 67 -8.37 -6.98 3.55
C ALA A 67 -8.06 -8.19 2.64
N MET A 68 -7.33 -7.94 1.54
CA MET A 68 -7.03 -8.94 0.52
C MET A 68 -8.26 -9.59 -0.14
N SER A 69 -9.42 -8.91 -0.17
CA SER A 69 -10.67 -9.46 -0.73
C SER A 69 -10.63 -9.72 -2.24
N GLY A 70 -9.64 -9.17 -2.96
CA GLY A 70 -9.35 -9.53 -4.35
C GLY A 70 -8.61 -10.87 -4.52
N GLY A 71 -8.22 -11.52 -3.42
CA GLY A 71 -7.50 -12.80 -3.38
C GLY A 71 -5.97 -12.68 -3.47
N GLY A 72 -5.29 -13.80 -3.32
CA GLY A 72 -3.82 -13.83 -3.26
C GLY A 72 -3.26 -13.38 -1.92
N THR A 73 -1.96 -13.08 -1.89
CA THR A 73 -1.22 -12.70 -0.68
C THR A 73 -0.66 -11.28 -0.80
N PRO A 74 -0.31 -10.63 0.33
CA PRO A 74 0.33 -9.30 0.30
C PRO A 74 1.57 -9.21 -0.61
N ALA A 75 2.36 -10.29 -0.68
CA ALA A 75 3.53 -10.35 -1.55
C ALA A 75 3.19 -10.38 -3.05
N GLN A 76 1.98 -10.79 -3.42
CA GLN A 76 1.53 -10.88 -4.82
C GLN A 76 0.92 -9.58 -5.35
N LEU A 77 0.65 -8.56 -4.51
CA LEU A 77 -0.07 -7.35 -4.93
C LEU A 77 0.60 -6.62 -6.11
N VAL A 78 1.93 -6.53 -6.15
CA VAL A 78 2.62 -5.88 -7.28
C VAL A 78 2.48 -6.67 -8.57
N ASP A 79 2.53 -8.00 -8.51
CA ASP A 79 2.31 -8.86 -9.68
C ASP A 79 0.88 -8.76 -10.19
N ARG A 80 -0.09 -8.62 -9.28
CA ARG A 80 -1.50 -8.47 -9.68
C ARG A 80 -1.78 -7.22 -10.50
N VAL A 81 -1.07 -6.11 -10.23
CA VAL A 81 -1.14 -4.92 -11.10
C VAL A 81 -0.38 -5.13 -12.40
N LYS A 82 0.83 -5.69 -12.32
CA LYS A 82 1.65 -5.97 -13.51
C LYS A 82 0.92 -6.88 -14.51
N ASP A 83 0.16 -7.85 -14.01
CA ASP A 83 -0.56 -8.85 -14.80
C ASP A 83 -2.00 -8.40 -15.14
N GLY A 84 -2.41 -7.19 -14.73
CA GLY A 84 -3.72 -6.60 -15.06
C GLY A 84 -4.91 -7.24 -14.32
N VAL A 85 -4.66 -7.93 -13.21
CA VAL A 85 -5.72 -8.52 -12.37
C VAL A 85 -6.41 -7.43 -11.53
N ASP A 86 -5.61 -6.53 -10.96
CA ASP A 86 -6.04 -5.31 -10.26
C ASP A 86 -5.49 -4.07 -10.98
N ASP A 87 -6.18 -2.93 -10.88
CA ASP A 87 -5.78 -1.70 -11.56
C ASP A 87 -4.87 -0.82 -10.70
N VAL A 88 -5.14 -0.78 -9.39
CA VAL A 88 -4.40 0.02 -8.41
C VAL A 88 -4.15 -0.83 -7.17
N ILE A 89 -2.94 -0.76 -6.61
CA ILE A 89 -2.62 -1.38 -5.33
C ILE A 89 -1.90 -0.41 -4.41
N ILE A 90 -1.95 -0.72 -3.12
CA ILE A 90 -0.94 -0.29 -2.17
C ILE A 90 -0.31 -1.53 -1.55
N SER A 91 1.02 -1.61 -1.59
CA SER A 91 1.79 -2.70 -0.99
C SER A 91 3.10 -2.18 -0.38
N LEU A 92 3.71 -2.99 0.47
CA LEU A 92 5.07 -2.79 0.97
C LEU A 92 6.04 -3.59 0.07
N PRO A 93 6.95 -2.94 -0.69
CA PRO A 93 7.88 -3.63 -1.57
C PRO A 93 8.68 -4.75 -0.88
N GLY A 94 9.07 -4.54 0.38
CA GLY A 94 9.83 -5.48 1.19
C GLY A 94 9.12 -6.81 1.52
N TYR A 95 7.81 -6.96 1.24
CA TYR A 95 7.12 -8.26 1.33
C TYR A 95 7.59 -9.28 0.28
N THR A 96 8.18 -8.81 -0.82
CA THR A 96 8.92 -9.66 -1.78
C THR A 96 10.40 -9.41 -1.62
N ALA A 97 11.03 -10.14 -0.69
CA ALA A 97 12.41 -9.92 -0.28
C ALA A 97 13.39 -9.86 -1.47
N GLY A 98 14.18 -8.79 -1.55
CA GLY A 98 15.21 -8.60 -2.57
C GLY A 98 14.72 -8.23 -3.98
N ARG A 99 13.40 -8.11 -4.19
CA ARG A 99 12.83 -7.73 -5.49
C ARG A 99 13.01 -6.25 -5.82
N PHE A 100 12.95 -5.39 -4.81
CA PHE A 100 13.03 -3.92 -4.95
C PHE A 100 14.18 -3.36 -4.09
N PRO A 101 15.44 -3.72 -4.38
CA PRO A 101 16.56 -3.41 -3.48
C PRO A 101 16.80 -1.91 -3.31
N SER A 102 16.49 -1.08 -4.32
CA SER A 102 16.66 0.37 -4.19
C SER A 102 15.76 0.99 -3.12
N THR A 103 14.57 0.44 -2.88
CA THR A 103 13.64 1.00 -1.88
C THR A 103 14.07 0.68 -0.44
N GLU A 104 14.90 -0.34 -0.27
CA GLU A 104 15.35 -0.82 1.05
C GLU A 104 16.23 0.19 1.80
N VAL A 105 16.75 1.22 1.11
CA VAL A 105 17.51 2.30 1.77
C VAL A 105 16.68 3.03 2.83
N PHE A 106 15.36 3.13 2.64
CA PHE A 106 14.45 3.76 3.60
C PHE A 106 14.12 2.88 4.80
N GLU A 107 14.52 1.60 4.77
CA GLU A 107 14.32 0.64 5.86
C GLU A 107 15.56 0.48 6.75
N LEU A 108 16.66 1.21 6.45
CA LEU A 108 17.84 1.19 7.31
C LEU A 108 17.54 1.91 8.64
N PRO A 109 18.24 1.53 9.73
CA PRO A 109 18.03 2.16 11.04
C PRO A 109 18.27 3.67 11.01
N PHE A 110 17.38 4.42 11.68
CA PHE A 110 17.48 5.88 11.83
C PHE A 110 17.44 6.70 10.53
N MET A 111 16.88 6.15 9.44
CA MET A 111 16.78 6.85 8.15
C MET A 111 15.63 7.85 8.05
N CYS A 112 14.50 7.55 8.70
CA CYS A 112 13.28 8.37 8.64
C CYS A 112 12.76 8.60 10.06
N ASN A 113 12.55 9.86 10.43
CA ASN A 113 11.97 10.30 11.71
C ASN A 113 10.72 11.20 11.52
N SER A 114 10.23 11.30 10.29
CA SER A 114 9.04 12.03 9.92
C SER A 114 8.43 11.37 8.69
N ALA A 115 7.17 10.95 8.80
CA ALA A 115 6.45 10.38 7.66
C ALA A 115 6.36 11.38 6.49
N GLU A 116 6.18 12.67 6.77
CA GLU A 116 6.04 13.70 5.73
C GLU A 116 7.34 13.93 4.96
N VAL A 117 8.43 14.25 5.67
CA VAL A 117 9.74 14.49 5.04
C VAL A 117 10.25 13.21 4.39
N GLY A 118 10.06 12.06 5.05
CA GLY A 118 10.42 10.75 4.51
C GLY A 118 9.66 10.42 3.23
N ALA A 119 8.36 10.74 3.15
CA ALA A 119 7.57 10.52 1.94
C ALA A 119 8.04 11.38 0.76
N GLN A 120 8.37 12.65 1.00
CA GLN A 120 8.93 13.54 -0.03
C GLN A 120 10.28 13.01 -0.54
N ALA A 121 11.16 12.59 0.36
CA ALA A 121 12.45 12.00 0.02
C ALA A 121 12.29 10.68 -0.76
N ALA A 122 11.39 9.80 -0.32
CA ALA A 122 11.07 8.54 -0.99
C ALA A 122 10.54 8.79 -2.40
N TRP A 123 9.65 9.76 -2.59
CA TRP A 123 9.13 10.13 -3.90
C TRP A 123 10.24 10.56 -4.87
N VAL A 124 11.10 11.51 -4.46
CA VAL A 124 12.20 12.00 -5.29
C VAL A 124 13.19 10.89 -5.61
N TYR A 125 13.60 10.12 -4.59
CA TYR A 125 14.56 9.03 -4.75
C TYR A 125 14.03 7.94 -5.68
N MET A 126 12.80 7.45 -5.45
CA MET A 126 12.25 6.34 -6.21
C MET A 126 11.99 6.70 -7.67
N ASN A 127 11.54 7.92 -7.96
CA ASN A 127 11.38 8.37 -9.35
C ASN A 127 12.71 8.41 -10.10
N LYS A 128 13.81 8.75 -9.41
CA LYS A 128 15.14 8.83 -10.01
C LYS A 128 15.85 7.47 -10.11
N HIS A 129 15.66 6.59 -9.13
CA HIS A 129 16.51 5.41 -8.93
C HIS A 129 15.78 4.08 -9.01
N SER A 130 14.46 4.04 -8.73
CA SER A 130 13.75 2.78 -8.46
C SER A 130 12.77 2.37 -9.55
N THR A 131 12.39 3.25 -10.48
CA THR A 131 11.32 2.99 -11.47
C THR A 131 11.56 1.74 -12.32
N LYS A 132 12.81 1.39 -12.62
CA LYS A 132 13.18 0.18 -13.36
C LYS A 132 12.87 -1.12 -12.61
N GLU A 133 12.77 -1.08 -11.28
CA GLU A 133 12.44 -2.24 -10.44
C GLU A 133 10.94 -2.55 -10.45
N PHE A 134 10.10 -1.66 -11.00
CA PHE A 134 8.65 -1.81 -11.09
C PHE A 134 8.18 -1.94 -12.56
N PRO A 135 8.63 -2.94 -13.33
CA PRO A 135 8.26 -3.07 -14.73
C PRO A 135 6.77 -3.41 -14.88
N GLY A 136 6.13 -2.81 -15.89
CA GLY A 136 4.71 -3.04 -16.17
C GLY A 136 3.75 -2.39 -15.18
N THR A 137 4.24 -1.50 -14.30
CA THR A 137 3.39 -0.72 -13.40
C THR A 137 3.68 0.77 -13.54
N LYS A 138 2.76 1.59 -13.00
CA LYS A 138 2.93 3.04 -12.89
C LYS A 138 2.96 3.40 -11.42
N LEU A 139 4.08 3.95 -10.95
CA LEU A 139 4.15 4.52 -9.61
C LEU A 139 3.25 5.76 -9.55
N LEU A 140 2.20 5.71 -8.73
CA LEU A 140 1.28 6.83 -8.49
C LEU A 140 1.69 7.67 -7.28
N ALA A 141 2.18 7.00 -6.24
CA ALA A 141 2.68 7.58 -5.01
C ALA A 141 3.62 6.60 -4.31
N THR A 142 4.50 7.10 -3.45
CA THR A 142 5.27 6.31 -2.48
C THR A 142 5.43 7.13 -1.22
N TRP A 143 5.54 6.44 -0.08
CA TRP A 143 5.75 7.06 1.22
C TRP A 143 6.36 6.05 2.18
N VAL A 144 6.76 6.53 3.35
CA VAL A 144 7.11 5.73 4.52
C VAL A 144 6.04 5.96 5.59
N HIS A 145 5.88 5.00 6.51
CA HIS A 145 5.14 5.28 7.73
C HIS A 145 6.02 6.14 8.68
N ASP A 146 5.43 6.57 9.80
CA ASP A 146 6.18 7.26 10.86
C ASP A 146 7.18 6.32 11.57
N GLU A 147 7.75 6.71 12.70
CA GLU A 147 8.63 5.82 13.46
C GLU A 147 8.01 4.44 13.75
N GLY A 148 8.84 3.39 13.67
CA GLY A 148 8.48 2.05 14.11
C GLY A 148 8.78 1.88 15.59
N TYR A 149 7.79 1.44 16.36
CA TYR A 149 7.92 1.22 17.80
C TYR A 149 8.07 -0.27 18.12
N VAL A 150 8.71 -0.55 19.25
CA VAL A 150 8.82 -1.91 19.79
C VAL A 150 7.52 -2.22 20.50
N HIS A 151 6.94 -3.38 20.24
CA HIS A 151 5.74 -3.83 20.95
C HIS A 151 5.96 -5.26 21.40
N THR A 152 5.76 -5.53 22.67
CA THR A 152 6.02 -6.86 23.23
C THR A 152 4.94 -7.28 24.22
N ASN A 153 4.71 -8.58 24.27
CA ASN A 153 3.92 -9.21 25.31
C ASN A 153 4.86 -9.93 26.28
N GLY A 154 4.70 -9.70 27.57
CA GLY A 154 5.48 -10.38 28.62
C GLY A 154 6.76 -9.68 29.08
N LYS A 155 7.64 -9.23 28.16
CA LYS A 155 8.91 -8.56 28.53
C LYS A 155 8.99 -7.13 28.00
N GLN A 156 9.10 -6.14 28.88
CA GLN A 156 9.40 -4.76 28.49
C GLN A 156 10.84 -4.65 27.96
N VAL A 157 11.02 -3.98 26.83
CA VAL A 157 12.32 -3.70 26.23
C VAL A 157 12.74 -2.28 26.63
N LYS A 158 13.80 -2.15 27.43
CA LYS A 158 14.35 -0.85 27.86
C LYS A 158 15.74 -0.58 27.33
N THR A 159 16.48 -1.65 27.02
CA THR A 159 17.86 -1.61 26.54
C THR A 159 18.02 -2.53 25.33
N LEU A 160 19.09 -2.35 24.55
CA LEU A 160 19.37 -3.23 23.41
C LEU A 160 19.57 -4.69 23.85
N ALA A 161 20.09 -4.93 25.06
CA ALA A 161 20.25 -6.29 25.60
C ALA A 161 18.91 -7.01 25.82
N ASP A 162 17.81 -6.27 25.96
CA ASP A 162 16.49 -6.87 26.20
C ASP A 162 15.92 -7.61 24.99
N PHE A 163 16.41 -7.31 23.78
CA PHE A 163 16.05 -8.02 22.55
C PHE A 163 16.57 -9.46 22.52
N LYS A 164 17.63 -9.77 23.29
CA LYS A 164 18.29 -11.08 23.24
C LYS A 164 17.29 -12.21 23.50
N GLY A 165 17.13 -13.08 22.51
CA GLY A 165 16.27 -14.27 22.57
C GLY A 165 14.77 -14.02 22.33
N LEU A 166 14.33 -12.76 22.15
CA LEU A 166 12.93 -12.48 21.78
C LEU A 166 12.66 -12.90 20.34
N LYS A 167 11.55 -13.59 20.09
CA LYS A 167 11.02 -13.84 18.75
C LYS A 167 10.26 -12.61 18.28
N MET A 168 10.88 -11.79 17.44
CA MET A 168 10.32 -10.50 17.04
C MET A 168 9.87 -10.54 15.59
N ARG A 169 8.60 -10.20 15.32
CA ARG A 169 8.15 -10.06 13.94
C ARG A 169 8.82 -8.87 13.27
N ALA A 170 9.24 -9.08 12.02
CA ALA A 170 9.71 -8.04 11.13
C ALA A 170 8.93 -8.06 9.80
N PRO A 171 8.66 -6.88 9.20
CA PRO A 171 7.97 -6.80 7.92
C PRO A 171 8.86 -7.19 6.73
N THR A 172 10.17 -6.95 6.80
CA THR A 172 11.07 -7.05 5.65
C THR A 172 12.43 -7.64 6.04
N ARG A 173 13.26 -7.96 5.03
CA ARG A 173 14.60 -8.50 5.26
C ARG A 173 15.55 -7.51 5.94
N GLN A 174 15.38 -6.20 5.78
CA GLN A 174 16.23 -5.21 6.46
C GLN A 174 15.88 -5.14 7.94
N THR A 175 14.59 -5.14 8.28
CA THR A 175 14.17 -5.21 9.69
C THR A 175 14.56 -6.54 10.33
N ASN A 176 14.55 -7.65 9.58
CA ASN A 176 15.08 -8.93 10.08
C ASN A 176 16.56 -8.81 10.47
N LYS A 177 17.40 -8.20 9.61
CA LYS A 177 18.82 -7.98 9.90
C LYS A 177 19.02 -7.10 11.13
N LEU A 178 18.22 -6.04 11.26
CA LEU A 178 18.24 -5.17 12.45
C LEU A 178 17.95 -6.00 13.71
N LEU A 179 16.83 -6.70 13.77
CA LEU A 179 16.46 -7.50 14.94
C LEU A 179 17.50 -8.57 15.28
N ALA A 180 18.03 -9.27 14.27
CA ALA A 180 19.11 -10.24 14.47
C ALA A 180 20.38 -9.58 15.05
N SER A 181 20.75 -8.38 14.58
CA SER A 181 21.90 -7.64 15.12
C SER A 181 21.72 -7.22 16.59
N LEU A 182 20.47 -7.11 17.05
CA LEU A 182 20.12 -6.85 18.44
C LEU A 182 20.02 -8.14 19.29
N GLY A 183 20.26 -9.31 18.69
CA GLY A 183 20.21 -10.61 19.37
C GLY A 183 18.80 -11.22 19.47
N ALA A 184 17.79 -10.62 18.84
CA ALA A 184 16.47 -11.21 18.69
C ALA A 184 16.45 -12.30 17.61
N THR A 185 15.45 -13.16 17.64
CA THR A 185 15.13 -14.12 16.58
C THR A 185 14.06 -13.49 15.67
N PRO A 186 14.41 -12.95 14.49
CA PRO A 186 13.43 -12.33 13.62
C PRO A 186 12.47 -13.35 12.99
N VAL A 187 11.19 -13.01 12.91
CA VAL A 187 10.15 -13.79 12.22
C VAL A 187 9.50 -12.93 11.14
N GLY A 188 9.79 -13.22 9.88
CA GLY A 188 9.28 -12.46 8.74
C GLY A 188 7.82 -12.82 8.41
N MET A 189 6.92 -11.83 8.43
CA MET A 189 5.53 -12.02 7.97
C MET A 189 4.83 -10.70 7.65
N PRO A 190 3.81 -10.70 6.76
CA PRO A 190 3.04 -9.51 6.48
C PRO A 190 2.12 -9.12 7.64
N LEU A 191 1.73 -7.85 7.64
CA LEU A 191 0.88 -7.24 8.68
C LEU A 191 -0.36 -8.07 9.08
N PRO A 192 -1.16 -8.65 8.14
CA PRO A 192 -2.36 -9.38 8.52
C PRO A 192 -2.10 -10.68 9.32
N ALA A 193 -0.88 -11.21 9.31
CA ALA A 193 -0.52 -12.44 10.02
C ALA A 193 -0.15 -12.20 11.50
N ILE A 194 0.07 -10.94 11.91
CA ILE A 194 0.55 -10.62 13.27
C ILE A 194 -0.43 -11.09 14.35
N PRO A 195 -1.76 -10.86 14.27
CA PRO A 195 -2.67 -11.27 15.35
C PRO A 195 -2.60 -12.78 15.63
N ASP A 196 -2.64 -13.61 14.59
CA ASP A 196 -2.53 -15.06 14.74
C ASP A 196 -1.19 -15.48 15.37
N ALA A 197 -0.09 -14.85 14.94
CA ALA A 197 1.23 -15.14 15.48
C ALA A 197 1.37 -14.76 16.97
N VAL A 198 0.80 -13.61 17.37
CA VAL A 198 0.75 -13.20 18.79
C VAL A 198 -0.13 -14.17 19.58
N SER A 199 -1.33 -14.49 19.10
CA SER A 199 -2.26 -15.41 19.78
C SER A 199 -1.68 -16.81 19.97
N LYS A 200 -0.91 -17.31 19.00
CA LYS A 200 -0.24 -18.63 19.07
C LYS A 200 1.09 -18.58 19.82
N GLY A 201 1.58 -17.41 20.22
CA GLY A 201 2.88 -17.26 20.88
C GLY A 201 4.07 -17.62 19.98
N THR A 202 3.91 -17.58 18.66
CA THR A 202 5.03 -17.82 17.72
C THR A 202 5.94 -16.60 17.63
N ILE A 203 5.47 -15.42 18.06
CA ILE A 203 6.25 -14.21 18.28
C ILE A 203 5.98 -13.65 19.69
N ASP A 204 7.01 -13.07 20.30
CA ASP A 204 6.94 -12.41 21.61
C ASP A 204 6.65 -10.89 21.46
N GLY A 205 6.83 -10.37 20.25
CA GLY A 205 6.60 -8.97 19.92
C GLY A 205 6.82 -8.67 18.44
N PHE A 206 6.74 -7.40 18.09
CA PHE A 206 6.84 -6.91 16.72
C PHE A 206 7.30 -5.45 16.68
N LEU A 207 7.86 -5.03 15.55
CA LEU A 207 8.09 -3.62 15.22
C LEU A 207 6.95 -3.11 14.34
N LEU A 208 6.29 -2.01 14.75
CA LEU A 208 5.15 -1.44 14.04
C LEU A 208 4.92 0.04 14.40
N PRO A 209 4.42 0.90 13.50
CA PRO A 209 3.94 2.23 13.87
C PRO A 209 2.60 2.15 14.63
N TRP A 210 2.31 3.17 15.45
CA TRP A 210 1.08 3.22 16.26
C TRP A 210 -0.22 3.25 15.46
N GLU A 211 -0.23 3.93 14.30
CA GLU A 211 -1.45 4.20 13.54
C GLU A 211 -2.22 2.94 13.12
N VAL A 212 -1.51 1.83 12.85
CA VAL A 212 -2.12 0.60 12.37
C VAL A 212 -2.54 -0.35 13.48
N MET A 213 -2.02 -0.17 14.71
CA MET A 213 -2.29 -1.02 15.87
C MET A 213 -3.79 -1.21 16.15
N PRO A 214 -4.65 -0.18 16.09
CA PRO A 214 -6.09 -0.35 16.35
C PRO A 214 -6.79 -1.22 15.32
N SER A 215 -6.39 -1.12 14.04
CA SER A 215 -7.04 -1.85 12.96
C SER A 215 -6.95 -3.38 13.14
N LEU A 216 -5.91 -3.86 13.81
CA LEU A 216 -5.68 -5.28 14.10
C LEU A 216 -5.92 -5.64 15.57
N LYS A 217 -6.43 -4.71 16.39
CA LYS A 217 -6.59 -4.85 17.85
C LYS A 217 -5.29 -5.22 18.59
N LEU A 218 -4.13 -4.95 18.00
CA LEU A 218 -2.84 -5.36 18.57
C LEU A 218 -2.54 -4.67 19.90
N HIS A 219 -3.08 -3.48 20.11
CA HIS A 219 -3.00 -2.73 21.38
C HIS A 219 -3.71 -3.43 22.55
N GLU A 220 -4.63 -4.36 22.28
CA GLU A 220 -5.27 -5.21 23.28
C GLU A 220 -4.48 -6.51 23.54
N MET A 221 -3.59 -6.88 22.61
CA MET A 221 -2.89 -8.17 22.59
C MET A 221 -1.48 -8.12 23.18
N VAL A 222 -0.87 -6.93 23.24
CA VAL A 222 0.47 -6.70 23.81
C VAL A 222 0.39 -5.66 24.93
N LYS A 223 1.37 -5.69 25.84
CA LYS A 223 1.33 -4.89 27.09
C LYS A 223 2.38 -3.79 27.14
N PHE A 224 3.50 -3.97 26.45
CA PHE A 224 4.63 -3.07 26.51
C PHE A 224 4.89 -2.48 25.13
N HIS A 225 5.26 -1.20 25.13
CA HIS A 225 5.56 -0.40 23.97
C HIS A 225 6.80 0.45 24.23
#